data_AF-L0RCU4-F1
#
_entry.id   AF-L0RCU4-F1
#
_cell.length_a   1.000
_cell.length_b   1.000
_cell.length_c   1.000
_cell.angle_alpha   90.00
_cell.angle_beta   90.00
_cell.angle_gamma   90.00
#
_symmetry.space_group_name_H-M   'P 1'
#
loop_
_entity.id
_entity.type
_entity.pdbx_description
1 polymer ?
#
loop_
_entity_poly.entity_id
_entity_poly.type
_entity_poly.pdbx_seq_one_letter_code
_entity_poly.pdbx_strand_id
1 'polypeptide(L)'
;MKNFMLILFCSHALALIFLLHKVGYRINFTDSMPHGIYQIVPGQPVRGDLVTFSLDAANPYFNISLERHYLGLNGNRPLLKILAGLPGDSIEISTDGICINSKLLPHTQARTTDRHGRRLPIFLKSTVIPSAKGLALSTYTENSFDGRYFGLVDMNQMQRVIPVLTFKLGG
;
A
#
# COMPACT_ATOMS: atom_id res chain seq x y z
N MET A 1 -21.21 -31.63 20.79
CA MET A 1 -21.24 -31.79 19.31
C MET A 1 -21.23 -30.46 18.57
N LYS A 2 -22.15 -29.51 18.83
CA LYS A 2 -22.18 -28.19 18.15
C LYS A 2 -20.86 -27.40 18.25
N ASN A 3 -20.28 -27.29 19.46
CA ASN A 3 -19.02 -26.58 19.66
C ASN A 3 -17.84 -27.27 18.93
N PHE A 4 -17.85 -28.60 18.86
CA PHE A 4 -16.84 -29.36 18.14
C PHE A 4 -16.92 -29.12 16.62
N MET A 5 -18.13 -29.12 16.04
CA MET A 5 -18.30 -28.81 14.62
C MET A 5 -17.94 -27.35 14.29
N LEU A 6 -18.25 -26.42 15.18
CA LEU A 6 -17.87 -25.01 15.01
C LEU A 6 -16.34 -24.83 15.04
N ILE A 7 -15.66 -25.47 16.00
CA ILE A 7 -14.19 -25.46 16.08
C ILE A 7 -13.60 -26.04 14.79
N LEU A 8 -14.09 -27.21 14.35
CA LEU A 8 -13.63 -27.85 13.13
C LEU A 8 -13.79 -26.92 11.91
N PHE A 9 -14.95 -26.29 11.75
CA PHE A 9 -15.21 -25.33 10.68
C PHE A 9 -14.23 -24.15 10.71
N CYS A 10 -14.05 -23.52 11.87
CA CYS A 10 -13.11 -22.39 12.02
C CYS A 10 -11.67 -22.81 11.71
N SER A 11 -11.22 -23.98 12.15
CA SER A 11 -9.89 -24.50 11.84
C SER A 11 -9.66 -24.69 10.34
N HIS A 12 -10.66 -25.25 9.62
CA HIS A 12 -10.57 -25.40 8.16
C HIS A 12 -10.57 -24.06 7.43
N ALA A 13 -11.41 -23.11 7.87
CA ALA A 13 -11.44 -21.77 7.29
C ALA A 13 -10.10 -21.05 7.45
N LEU A 14 -9.49 -21.10 8.64
CA LEU A 14 -8.17 -20.52 8.89
C LEU A 14 -7.07 -21.20 8.07
N ALA A 15 -7.11 -22.52 7.96
CA ALA A 15 -6.17 -23.28 7.13
C ALA A 15 -6.29 -22.87 5.65
N LEU A 16 -7.52 -22.74 5.13
CA LEU A 16 -7.75 -22.28 3.76
C LEU A 16 -7.24 -20.87 3.51
N ILE A 17 -7.51 -19.92 4.43
CA ILE A 17 -7.00 -18.55 4.34
C ILE A 17 -5.47 -18.53 4.32
N PHE A 18 -4.84 -19.32 5.20
CA PHE A 18 -3.38 -19.45 5.24
C PHE A 18 -2.82 -20.01 3.94
N LEU A 19 -3.44 -21.07 3.38
CA LEU A 19 -3.03 -21.67 2.10
C LEU A 19 -3.18 -20.67 0.94
N LEU A 20 -4.31 -19.96 0.85
CA LEU A 20 -4.55 -18.91 -0.14
C LEU A 20 -3.48 -17.81 -0.06
N HIS A 21 -3.13 -17.39 1.16
CA HIS A 21 -2.07 -16.42 1.37
C HIS A 21 -0.70 -16.93 0.91
N LYS A 22 -0.39 -18.21 1.19
CA LYS A 22 0.86 -18.86 0.75
C LYS A 22 0.98 -18.97 -0.76
N VAL A 23 -0.13 -19.16 -1.48
CA VAL A 23 -0.14 -19.18 -2.95
C VAL A 23 -0.32 -17.79 -3.58
N GLY A 24 -0.14 -16.72 -2.80
CA GLY A 24 0.00 -15.36 -3.32
C GLY A 24 -1.27 -14.51 -3.28
N TYR A 25 -2.40 -14.99 -2.74
CA TYR A 25 -3.58 -14.15 -2.59
C TYR A 25 -3.42 -13.12 -1.45
N ARG A 26 -3.92 -11.91 -1.68
CA ARG A 26 -3.93 -10.79 -0.74
C ARG A 26 -5.33 -10.21 -0.68
N ILE A 27 -5.70 -9.65 0.46
CA ILE A 27 -7.00 -9.02 0.65
C ILE A 27 -6.77 -7.56 1.05
N ASN A 28 -7.45 -6.64 0.39
CA ASN A 28 -7.49 -5.24 0.79
C ASN A 28 -8.88 -4.89 1.32
N PHE A 29 -8.91 -4.34 2.54
CA PHE A 29 -10.08 -3.78 3.21
C PHE A 29 -9.82 -2.35 3.69
N THR A 30 -8.86 -1.67 3.06
CA THR A 30 -8.58 -0.26 3.33
C THR A 30 -9.00 0.58 2.13
N ASP A 31 -9.56 1.76 2.38
CA ASP A 31 -10.04 2.67 1.32
C ASP A 31 -8.92 3.21 0.43
N SER A 32 -7.66 2.92 0.75
CA SER A 32 -6.50 3.34 -0.03
C SER A 32 -6.52 2.84 -1.47
N MET A 33 -7.14 1.69 -1.72
CA MET A 33 -7.32 1.04 -3.02
C MET A 33 -8.68 0.33 -3.01
N PRO A 34 -9.24 -0.13 -4.15
CA PRO A 34 -10.48 -0.89 -4.16
C PRO A 34 -10.45 -2.06 -3.17
N HIS A 35 -11.52 -2.26 -2.43
CA HIS A 35 -11.65 -3.45 -1.58
C HIS A 35 -11.76 -4.68 -2.45
N GLY A 36 -11.09 -5.78 -2.05
CA GLY A 36 -11.02 -6.93 -2.93
C GLY A 36 -9.99 -7.98 -2.58
N ILE A 37 -10.01 -9.02 -3.40
CA ILE A 37 -9.04 -10.09 -3.47
C ILE A 37 -8.09 -9.80 -4.64
N TYR A 38 -6.80 -9.89 -4.35
CA TYR A 38 -5.70 -9.65 -5.28
C TYR A 38 -4.80 -10.87 -5.30
N GLN A 39 -4.04 -11.04 -6.38
CA GLN A 39 -3.07 -12.13 -6.52
C GLN A 39 -1.71 -11.58 -6.90
N ILE A 40 -0.67 -12.00 -6.18
CA ILE A 40 0.71 -11.78 -6.58
C ILE A 40 0.99 -12.56 -7.85
N VAL A 41 1.56 -11.88 -8.84
CA VAL A 41 1.94 -12.45 -10.13
C VAL A 41 3.43 -12.29 -10.36
N PRO A 42 4.08 -13.19 -11.12
CA PRO A 42 5.49 -13.06 -11.44
C PRO A 42 5.76 -11.85 -12.33
N GLY A 43 7.01 -11.38 -12.29
CA GLY A 43 7.51 -10.26 -13.09
C GLY A 43 7.84 -9.03 -12.25
N GLN A 44 8.76 -8.22 -12.76
CA GLN A 44 9.07 -6.93 -12.16
C GLN A 44 7.92 -5.95 -12.42
N PRO A 45 7.44 -5.22 -11.40
CA PRO A 45 6.37 -4.26 -11.60
C PRO A 45 6.86 -3.08 -12.46
N VAL A 46 5.99 -2.61 -13.34
CA VAL A 46 6.22 -1.42 -14.16
C VAL A 46 5.27 -0.29 -13.75
N ARG A 47 5.47 0.91 -14.31
CA ARG A 47 4.60 2.06 -14.02
C ARG A 47 3.14 1.70 -14.24
N GLY A 48 2.29 2.03 -13.26
CA GLY A 48 0.85 1.79 -13.29
C GLY A 48 0.43 0.42 -12.76
N ASP A 49 1.36 -0.52 -12.58
CA ASP A 49 1.03 -1.77 -11.89
C ASP A 49 0.63 -1.52 -10.43
N LEU A 50 -0.23 -2.38 -9.92
CA LEU A 50 -0.40 -2.51 -8.48
C LEU A 50 0.78 -3.28 -7.90
N VAL A 51 1.25 -2.83 -6.75
CA VAL A 51 2.34 -3.43 -6.00
C VAL A 51 1.94 -3.65 -4.55
N THR A 52 2.41 -4.76 -4.00
CA THR A 52 2.37 -5.03 -2.57
C THR A 52 3.78 -5.12 -2.00
N PHE A 53 3.98 -4.56 -0.81
CA PHE A 53 5.26 -4.54 -0.10
C PHE A 53 5.03 -4.26 1.39
N SER A 54 6.00 -4.64 2.22
CA SER A 54 6.04 -4.23 3.62
C SER A 54 6.90 -2.97 3.75
N LEU A 55 6.50 -2.02 4.60
CA LEU A 55 7.36 -0.88 4.89
C LEU A 55 8.60 -1.36 5.66
N ASP A 56 9.78 -0.99 5.18
CA ASP A 56 11.05 -1.34 5.82
C ASP A 56 11.13 -0.79 7.26
N ALA A 57 11.65 -1.59 8.19
CA ALA A 57 11.89 -1.18 9.57
C ALA A 57 12.89 -0.02 9.68
N ALA A 58 13.79 0.13 8.72
CA ALA A 58 14.73 1.24 8.62
C ALA A 58 14.08 2.54 8.08
N ASN A 59 12.84 2.48 7.57
CA ASN A 59 12.15 3.68 7.11
C ASN A 59 11.83 4.59 8.32
N PRO A 60 12.10 5.91 8.25
CA PRO A 60 11.87 6.81 9.38
C PRO A 60 10.40 6.92 9.81
N TYR A 61 9.45 6.55 8.94
CA TYR A 61 8.03 6.48 9.29
C TYR A 61 7.63 5.20 10.01
N PHE A 62 8.48 4.17 10.06
CA PHE A 62 8.08 2.85 10.53
C PHE A 62 7.54 2.87 11.96
N ASN A 63 8.26 3.47 12.91
CA ASN A 63 7.83 3.54 14.32
C ASN A 63 6.51 4.31 14.49
N ILE A 64 6.35 5.44 13.79
CA ILE A 64 5.09 6.21 13.80
C ILE A 64 3.95 5.35 13.24
N SER A 65 4.23 4.54 12.21
CA SER A 65 3.25 3.68 11.56
C SER A 65 2.83 2.50 12.45
N LEU A 66 3.75 1.98 13.28
CA LEU A 66 3.47 0.98 14.31
C LEU A 66 2.57 1.54 15.42
N GLU A 67 3.02 2.64 16.04
CA GLU A 67 2.31 3.31 17.14
C GLU A 67 0.88 3.69 16.75
N ARG A 68 0.70 4.10 15.49
CA ARG A 68 -0.60 4.54 14.96
C ARG A 68 -1.38 3.46 14.22
N HIS A 69 -0.87 2.23 14.19
CA HIS A 69 -1.45 1.05 13.54
C HIS A 69 -1.75 1.19 12.04
N TYR A 70 -1.01 2.05 11.33
CA TYR A 70 -1.15 2.19 9.87
C TYR A 70 -0.74 0.91 9.13
N LEU A 71 0.15 0.12 9.72
CA LEU A 71 0.62 -1.19 9.22
C LEU A 71 -0.08 -2.36 9.92
N GLY A 72 -1.26 -2.14 10.49
CA GLY A 72 -1.94 -3.11 11.35
C GLY A 72 -1.31 -3.23 12.74
N LEU A 73 -1.84 -4.16 13.55
CA LEU A 73 -1.49 -4.29 14.97
C LEU A 73 -0.02 -4.68 15.20
N ASN A 74 0.56 -5.47 14.30
CA ASN A 74 1.90 -6.04 14.44
C ASN A 74 2.93 -5.47 13.45
N GLY A 75 2.58 -4.40 12.72
CA GLY A 75 3.51 -3.78 11.76
C GLY A 75 3.80 -4.56 10.49
N ASN A 76 3.16 -5.70 10.31
CA ASN A 76 3.47 -6.68 9.28
C ASN A 76 2.43 -6.71 8.16
N ARG A 77 1.43 -5.82 8.17
CA ARG A 77 0.44 -5.76 7.09
C ARG A 77 1.12 -5.23 5.82
N PRO A 78 1.16 -6.01 4.73
CA PRO A 78 1.63 -5.49 3.45
C PRO A 78 0.73 -4.35 2.98
N LEU A 79 1.34 -3.32 2.44
CA LEU A 79 0.66 -2.23 1.75
C LEU A 79 0.28 -2.66 0.33
N LEU A 80 -0.73 -2.02 -0.24
CA LEU A 80 -1.15 -2.18 -1.63
C LEU A 80 -1.30 -0.79 -2.26
N LYS A 81 -0.53 -0.49 -3.29
CA LYS A 81 -0.46 0.83 -3.94
C LYS A 81 -0.23 0.70 -5.45
N ILE A 82 -0.34 1.80 -6.17
CA ILE A 82 0.09 1.90 -7.58
C ILE A 82 1.57 2.31 -7.60
N LEU A 83 2.37 1.65 -8.43
CA LEU A 83 3.72 2.09 -8.75
C LEU A 83 3.63 3.29 -9.71
N ALA A 84 3.66 4.49 -9.16
CA ALA A 84 3.46 5.73 -9.90
C ALA A 84 4.75 6.24 -10.54
N GLY A 85 5.88 6.13 -9.84
CA GLY A 85 7.18 6.63 -10.28
C GLY A 85 8.26 5.56 -10.32
N LEU A 86 9.13 5.67 -11.31
CA LEU A 86 10.25 4.76 -11.58
C LEU A 86 11.60 5.50 -11.52
N PRO A 87 12.73 4.78 -11.38
CA PRO A 87 14.06 5.39 -11.45
C PRO A 87 14.22 6.33 -12.65
N GLY A 88 14.77 7.52 -12.41
CA GLY A 88 14.99 8.56 -13.42
C GLY A 88 13.83 9.55 -13.60
N ASP A 89 12.64 9.26 -13.05
CA ASP A 89 11.55 10.24 -13.07
C ASP A 89 11.84 11.45 -12.17
N SER A 90 11.43 12.64 -12.62
CA SER A 90 11.36 13.83 -11.77
C SER A 90 10.06 13.85 -10.96
N ILE A 91 10.17 14.00 -9.64
CA ILE A 91 9.07 14.26 -8.72
C ILE A 91 9.07 15.74 -8.36
N GLU A 92 7.93 16.38 -8.52
CA GLU A 92 7.65 17.72 -8.01
C GLU A 92 6.46 17.66 -7.05
N ILE A 93 6.61 18.25 -5.87
CA ILE A 93 5.56 18.29 -4.84
C ILE A 93 5.05 19.73 -4.71
N SER A 94 3.73 19.90 -4.79
CA SER A 94 3.06 21.19 -4.63
C SER A 94 1.83 21.06 -3.72
N THR A 95 1.12 22.18 -3.51
CA THR A 95 -0.18 22.17 -2.84
C THR A 95 -1.23 21.38 -3.60
N ASP A 96 -1.10 21.25 -4.92
CA ASP A 96 -2.08 20.57 -5.77
C ASP A 96 -1.84 19.04 -5.81
N GLY A 97 -0.67 18.59 -5.36
CA GLY A 97 -0.30 17.18 -5.29
C GLY A 97 1.11 16.90 -5.80
N ILE A 98 1.30 15.67 -6.27
CA ILE A 98 2.56 15.16 -6.82
C ILE A 98 2.48 15.17 -8.36
N CYS A 99 3.47 15.80 -8.98
CA CYS A 99 3.74 15.67 -10.40
C CYS A 99 4.87 14.67 -10.62
N ILE A 100 4.73 13.84 -11.66
CA ILE A 100 5.81 13.01 -12.19
C ILE A 100 6.09 13.46 -13.62
N ASN A 101 7.34 13.85 -13.89
CA ASN A 101 7.75 14.43 -15.18
C ASN A 101 6.77 15.55 -15.62
N SER A 102 6.51 16.48 -14.71
CA SER A 102 5.59 17.62 -14.89
C SER A 102 4.11 17.26 -15.14
N LYS A 103 3.72 15.99 -15.00
CA LYS A 103 2.31 15.56 -15.07
C LYS A 103 1.74 15.36 -13.67
N LEU A 104 0.74 16.17 -13.30
CA LEU A 104 0.02 16.04 -12.03
C LEU A 104 -0.72 14.70 -11.95
N LEU A 105 -0.52 13.99 -10.83
CA LEU A 105 -1.23 12.76 -10.53
C LEU A 105 -2.52 13.07 -9.74
N PRO A 106 -3.66 12.46 -10.10
CA PRO A 106 -4.91 12.71 -9.38
C PRO A 106 -4.86 12.15 -7.96
N HIS A 107 -5.56 12.82 -7.04
CA HIS A 107 -5.70 12.38 -5.64
C HIS A 107 -4.39 12.25 -4.85
N THR A 108 -3.36 13.00 -5.25
CA THR A 108 -2.03 12.96 -4.61
C THR A 108 -1.74 14.17 -3.72
N GLN A 109 -2.72 15.02 -3.45
CA GLN A 109 -2.59 16.05 -2.43
C GLN A 109 -2.29 15.39 -1.08
N ALA A 110 -1.22 15.82 -0.41
CA ALA A 110 -0.84 15.30 0.89
C ALA A 110 -1.66 15.97 1.98
N ARG A 111 -2.39 15.18 2.79
CA ARG A 111 -3.07 15.69 3.99
C ARG A 111 -2.06 16.00 5.09
N THR A 112 -2.29 17.06 5.84
CA THR A 112 -1.43 17.47 6.97
C THR A 112 -1.69 16.67 8.26
N THR A 113 -2.89 16.10 8.38
CA THR A 113 -3.33 15.30 9.53
C THR A 113 -4.02 14.02 9.09
N ASP A 114 -3.99 13.00 9.96
CA ASP A 114 -4.77 11.79 9.77
C ASP A 114 -6.22 11.94 10.25
N ARG A 115 -7.01 10.87 10.09
CA ARG A 115 -8.43 10.84 10.52
C ARG A 115 -8.67 11.06 12.02
N HIS A 116 -7.61 10.99 12.83
CA HIS A 116 -7.65 11.23 14.28
C HIS A 116 -7.06 12.60 14.65
N GLY A 117 -6.81 13.48 13.68
CA GLY A 117 -6.24 14.82 13.89
C GLY A 117 -4.75 14.85 14.17
N ARG A 118 -4.05 13.71 14.07
CA ARG A 118 -2.60 13.64 14.35
C ARG A 118 -1.83 14.13 13.14
N ARG A 119 -0.84 15.01 13.35
CA ARG A 119 0.04 15.50 12.26
C ARG A 119 0.71 14.33 11.53
N LEU A 120 0.72 14.40 10.21
CA LEU A 120 1.43 13.48 9.32
C LEU A 120 2.77 14.12 8.91
N PRO A 121 3.92 13.61 9.40
CA PRO A 121 5.20 13.93 8.79
C PRO A 121 5.21 13.65 7.28
N ILE A 122 6.05 14.34 6.52
CA ILE A 122 6.20 14.13 5.07
C ILE A 122 7.70 14.00 4.80
N PHE A 123 8.15 12.77 4.52
CA PHE A 123 9.55 12.49 4.20
C PHE A 123 9.83 12.50 2.70
N LEU A 124 8.80 12.39 1.84
CA LEU A 124 8.99 12.59 0.40
C LEU A 124 9.44 14.04 0.13
N LYS A 125 10.39 14.20 -0.80
CA LYS A 125 10.89 15.48 -1.28
C LYS A 125 10.86 15.48 -2.81
N SER A 126 10.74 16.66 -3.41
CA SER A 126 10.98 16.83 -4.85
C SER A 126 12.40 16.36 -5.16
N THR A 127 12.53 15.45 -6.11
CA THR A 127 13.79 14.76 -6.42
C THR A 127 13.67 14.06 -7.76
N VAL A 128 14.79 13.66 -8.34
CA VAL A 128 14.81 12.58 -9.33
C VAL A 128 14.84 11.25 -8.58
N ILE A 129 13.99 10.29 -8.97
CA ILE A 129 13.92 8.98 -8.32
C ILE A 129 15.26 8.26 -8.52
N PRO A 130 15.99 7.90 -7.45
CA PRO A 130 17.26 7.18 -7.57
C PRO A 130 17.11 5.81 -8.21
N SER A 131 18.25 5.22 -8.60
CA SER A 131 18.29 3.81 -9.01
C SER A 131 17.71 2.90 -7.92
N ALA A 132 17.04 1.82 -8.36
CA ALA A 132 16.38 0.82 -7.52
C ALA A 132 15.25 1.32 -6.59
N LYS A 133 14.89 2.60 -6.61
CA LYS A 133 13.75 3.15 -5.86
C LYS A 133 12.52 3.35 -6.76
N GLY A 134 11.34 3.32 -6.17
CA GLY A 134 10.08 3.65 -6.82
C GLY A 134 9.18 4.47 -5.91
N LEU A 135 8.27 5.23 -6.51
CA LEU A 135 7.21 5.93 -5.77
C LEU A 135 5.92 5.11 -5.85
N ALA A 136 5.52 4.53 -4.72
CA ALA A 136 4.29 3.77 -4.59
C ALA A 136 3.23 4.59 -3.83
N LEU A 137 2.15 4.97 -4.50
CA LEU A 137 1.08 5.79 -3.93
C LEU A 137 -0.31 5.41 -4.43
N SER A 138 -1.35 5.92 -3.79
CA SER A 138 -2.71 5.83 -4.30
C SER A 138 -3.01 7.01 -5.22
N THR A 139 -3.48 6.74 -6.44
CA THR A 139 -4.18 7.71 -7.28
C THR A 139 -5.69 7.49 -7.25
N TYR A 140 -6.18 6.66 -6.32
CA TYR A 140 -7.60 6.34 -6.13
C TYR A 140 -8.25 7.23 -5.07
N THR A 141 -7.49 7.61 -4.03
CA THR A 141 -7.98 8.48 -2.97
C THR A 141 -6.86 9.28 -2.32
N GLU A 142 -7.20 10.48 -1.86
CA GLU A 142 -6.32 11.30 -1.04
C GLU A 142 -6.17 10.71 0.37
N ASN A 143 -7.15 9.93 0.83
CA ASN A 143 -7.17 9.30 2.16
C ASN A 143 -6.38 7.99 2.17
N SER A 144 -5.09 8.05 1.87
CA SER A 144 -4.23 6.86 1.79
C SER A 144 -2.89 7.11 2.48
N PHE A 145 -2.51 6.22 3.39
CA PHE A 145 -1.15 6.17 3.92
C PHE A 145 -0.24 5.52 2.88
N ASP A 146 0.60 6.32 2.22
CA ASP A 146 1.43 5.90 1.09
C ASP A 146 2.71 6.74 0.90
N GLY A 147 3.36 6.61 -0.27
CA GLY A 147 4.64 7.24 -0.60
C GLY A 147 4.67 8.76 -0.49
N ARG A 148 3.50 9.45 -0.45
CA ARG A 148 3.43 10.86 -0.07
C ARG A 148 4.10 11.13 1.28
N TYR A 149 3.99 10.18 2.20
CA TYR A 149 4.41 10.34 3.60
C TYR A 149 5.72 9.65 3.88
N PHE A 150 5.81 8.34 3.62
CA PHE A 150 6.98 7.52 3.93
C PHE A 150 8.08 7.58 2.85
N GLY A 151 7.81 8.25 1.73
CA GLY A 151 8.79 8.46 0.66
C GLY A 151 8.91 7.29 -0.31
N LEU A 152 10.08 7.22 -0.94
CA LEU A 152 10.42 6.20 -1.94
C LEU A 152 10.69 4.85 -1.28
N VAL A 153 10.36 3.78 -2.01
CA VAL A 153 10.49 2.39 -1.55
C VAL A 153 11.41 1.63 -2.49
N ASP A 154 12.15 0.64 -1.98
CA ASP A 154 12.99 -0.20 -2.82
C ASP A 154 12.14 -1.07 -3.75
N MET A 155 12.45 -1.02 -5.03
CA MET A 155 11.75 -1.80 -6.07
C MET A 155 11.86 -3.31 -5.82
N ASN A 156 12.96 -3.77 -5.20
CA ASN A 156 13.15 -5.19 -4.85
C ASN A 156 12.21 -5.68 -3.73
N GLN A 157 11.59 -4.77 -2.97
CA GLN A 157 10.59 -5.09 -1.95
C GLN A 157 9.18 -5.16 -2.54
N MET A 158 9.00 -4.71 -3.79
CA MET A 158 7.70 -4.65 -4.45
C MET A 158 7.39 -5.93 -5.22
N GLN A 159 6.22 -6.49 -4.93
CA GLN A 159 5.67 -7.61 -5.70
C GLN A 159 4.48 -7.12 -6.52
N ARG A 160 4.47 -7.41 -7.82
CA ARG A 160 3.35 -7.09 -8.69
C ARG A 160 2.11 -7.88 -8.27
N VAL A 161 0.96 -7.22 -8.26
CA VAL A 161 -0.34 -7.83 -7.97
C VAL A 161 -1.39 -7.45 -9.01
N ILE A 162 -2.36 -8.32 -9.23
CA ILE A 162 -3.53 -8.05 -10.07
C ILE A 162 -4.82 -8.20 -9.26
N PRO A 163 -5.88 -7.41 -9.55
CA PRO A 163 -7.19 -7.64 -8.96
C PRO A 163 -7.79 -8.94 -9.50
N VAL A 164 -8.31 -9.77 -8.60
CA VAL A 164 -9.08 -10.99 -8.95
C VAL A 164 -10.56 -10.71 -8.82
N LEU A 165 -10.94 -10.03 -7.72
CA LEU A 165 -12.29 -9.57 -7.47
C LEU A 165 -12.24 -8.30 -6.64
N THR A 166 -12.86 -7.22 -7.11
CA THR A 166 -13.01 -5.97 -6.36
C THR A 166 -14.47 -5.65 -6.12
N PHE A 167 -14.78 -5.05 -4.98
CA PHE A 167 -16.13 -4.67 -4.58
C PHE A 167 -16.12 -3.33 -3.84
N LYS A 168 -17.27 -2.68 -3.80
CA LYS A 168 -17.51 -1.53 -2.93
C LYS A 168 -18.19 -2.05 -1.67
N LEU A 169 -17.65 -1.70 -0.51
CA LEU A 169 -18.42 -1.81 0.72
C LEU A 169 -19.40 -0.64 0.72
N GLY A 170 -20.70 -0.91 0.89
CA GLY A 170 -21.75 0.11 0.84
C GLY A 170 -21.51 1.21 1.86
N GLY A 171 -21.80 2.46 1.46
CA GLY A 171 -21.78 3.64 2.32
C GLY A 171 -23.03 3.76 3.19
#